data_AF-A0A5K0ZNB4-F1
#
_entry.id   AF-A0A5K0ZNB4-F1
#
_cell.length_a   1.000
_cell.length_b   1.000
_cell.length_c   1.000
_cell.angle_alpha   90.00
_cell.angle_beta   90.00
_cell.angle_gamma   90.00
#
_symmetry.space_group_name_H-M   'P 1'
#
loop_
_entity.id
_entity.type
_entity.pdbx_description
1 polymer ?
#
loop_
_entity_poly.entity_id
_entity_poly.type
_entity_poly.pdbx_seq_one_letter_code
_entity_poly.pdbx_strand_id
1 'polypeptide(L)' 'STAKFVKEWTTWTMKKAKVVTHYGFIPLIIIIGMNSEPKPQLSQLLSPV' A
#
# COMPACT_ATOMS: atom_id res chain seq x y z
N SER A 1 -7.10 13.65 28.92
CA SER A 1 -5.86 13.02 28.40
C SER A 1 -6.08 12.01 27.27
N THR A 2 -7.02 11.07 27.37
CA THR A 2 -7.11 9.95 26.39
C THR A 2 -7.78 10.32 25.05
N ALA A 3 -8.84 11.14 25.06
CA ALA A 3 -9.58 11.50 23.84
C ALA A 3 -8.76 12.31 22.81
N LYS A 4 -7.81 13.15 23.28
CA LYS A 4 -6.90 13.89 22.39
C LYS A 4 -5.92 12.95 21.68
N PHE A 5 -5.36 11.99 22.42
CA PHE A 5 -4.42 11.01 21.89
C PHE A 5 -5.09 10.12 20.84
N VAL A 6 -6.29 9.60 21.12
CA VAL A 6 -7.07 8.83 20.15
C VAL A 6 -7.36 9.66 18.90
N LYS A 7 -7.73 10.94 19.05
CA LYS A 7 -8.01 11.83 17.92
C LYS A 7 -6.78 12.08 17.05
N GLU A 8 -5.61 12.32 17.65
CA GLU A 8 -4.35 12.43 16.91
C GLU A 8 -3.98 11.13 16.21
N TRP A 9 -4.13 10.00 16.90
CA TRP A 9 -3.82 8.68 16.38
C TRP A 9 -4.71 8.29 15.19
N THR A 10 -6.02 8.54 15.30
CA THR A 10 -6.97 8.35 14.19
C THR A 10 -6.66 9.29 13.02
N THR A 11 -6.32 10.55 13.27
CA THR A 11 -5.98 11.52 12.20
C THR A 11 -4.70 11.12 11.47
N TRP A 12 -3.68 10.68 12.22
CA TRP A 12 -2.43 10.17 11.67
C TRP A 12 -2.67 8.90 10.84
N THR A 13 -3.48 7.98 11.36
CA THR A 13 -3.86 6.73 10.68
C THR A 13 -4.64 7.01 9.39
N MET A 14 -5.59 7.95 9.39
CA MET A 14 -6.33 8.38 8.19
C MET A 14 -5.43 8.92 7.09
N LYS A 15 -4.42 9.75 7.44
CA LYS A 15 -3.44 10.25 6.47
C LYS A 15 -2.60 9.12 5.88
N LYS A 16 -2.18 8.16 6.71
CA LYS A 16 -1.43 6.98 6.25
C LYS A 16 -2.29 6.05 5.41
N ALA A 17 -3.57 5.87 5.76
CA ALA A 17 -4.53 5.11 4.98
C ALA A 17 -4.69 5.70 3.58
N LYS A 18 -4.80 7.03 3.43
CA LYS A 18 -4.87 7.66 2.09
C LYS A 18 -3.64 7.38 1.23
N VAL A 19 -2.44 7.46 1.82
CA VAL A 19 -1.18 7.11 1.14
C VAL A 19 -1.18 5.63 0.79
N VAL A 20 -1.55 4.76 1.72
CA VAL A 20 -1.67 3.31 1.50
C VAL A 20 -2.84 2.96 0.59
N THR A 21 -3.79 3.84 0.28
CA THR A 21 -4.83 3.58 -0.73
C THR A 21 -4.39 4.08 -2.10
N HIS A 22 -3.86 5.31 -2.19
CA HIS A 22 -3.30 5.87 -3.43
C HIS A 22 -2.12 5.05 -3.95
N TYR A 23 -1.23 4.66 -3.05
CA TYR A 23 -0.13 3.74 -3.29
C TYR A 23 -0.46 2.36 -2.71
N GLY A 24 -1.72 1.96 -2.70
CA GLY A 24 -2.16 0.69 -2.14
C GLY A 24 -2.43 -0.36 -3.16
N PHE A 25 -3.22 0.04 -4.15
CA PHE A 25 -3.62 -0.84 -5.22
C PHE A 25 -2.39 -1.44 -5.91
N ILE A 26 -1.37 -0.63 -6.19
CA ILE A 26 -0.14 -1.10 -6.83
C ILE A 26 0.69 -2.03 -5.90
N PRO A 27 1.09 -1.65 -4.66
CA PRO A 27 1.81 -2.55 -3.75
C PRO A 27 1.03 -3.79 -3.31
N LEU A 28 -0.30 -3.70 -3.16
CA LEU A 28 -1.15 -4.84 -2.83
C LEU A 28 -1.13 -5.88 -3.97
N ILE A 29 -1.30 -5.43 -5.21
CA ILE A 29 -1.21 -6.30 -6.39
C ILE A 29 0.19 -6.88 -6.54
N ILE A 30 1.25 -6.12 -6.22
CA ILE A 30 2.63 -6.61 -6.21
C ILE A 30 2.80 -7.74 -5.18
N ILE A 31 2.34 -7.57 -3.94
CA ILE A 31 2.46 -8.59 -2.88
C ILE A 31 1.67 -9.87 -3.22
N ILE A 32 0.47 -9.70 -3.78
CA ILE A 32 -0.39 -10.83 -4.20
C ILE A 32 0.23 -11.54 -5.40
N GLY A 33 0.61 -10.80 -6.45
CA GLY A 33 1.21 -11.35 -7.66
C GLY A 33 2.58 -11.97 -7.44
N MET A 34 3.37 -11.48 -6.48
CA MET A 34 4.68 -12.04 -6.11
C MET A 34 4.60 -13.32 -5.28
N ASN A 35 3.45 -13.66 -4.67
CA ASN A 35 3.21 -14.96 -4.01
C ASN A 35 2.63 -16.01 -4.97
N SER A 36 2.26 -15.63 -6.19
CA SER A 36 1.81 -16.55 -7.24
C SER A 36 3.01 -17.03 -8.06
N GLU A 37 3.20 -18.35 -8.15
CA GLU A 37 4.18 -18.96 -9.05
C GLU A 37 3.63 -19.00 -10.48
N PRO A 38 4.42 -18.65 -11.52
CA PRO A 38 5.79 -18.13 -11.51
C PRO A 38 5.83 -16.61 -11.24
N LYS A 39 6.77 -16.19 -10.39
CA LYS A 39 6.92 -14.82 -9.87
C LYS A 39 7.13 -13.79 -11.01
N PRO A 40 6.16 -12.89 -11.29
CA PRO A 40 6.28 -11.93 -12.37
C PRO A 40 7.37 -10.89 -12.05
N GLN A 41 8.31 -10.69 -12.97
CA GLN A 41 9.40 -9.72 -12.82
C GLN A 41 8.82 -8.30 -13.01
N LEU A 42 8.95 -7.43 -12.00
CA LEU A 42 8.44 -6.04 -12.04
C LEU A 42 9.00 -5.23 -13.22
N SER A 43 10.20 -5.62 -13.70
CA SER A 43 10.81 -5.06 -14.90
C SER A 43 9.97 -5.27 -16.16
N GLN A 44 9.25 -6.39 -16.32
CA GLN A 44 8.39 -6.63 -17.50
C GLN A 44 7.15 -5.74 -17.56
N LEU A 45 6.68 -5.22 -16.42
CA LEU A 45 5.51 -4.33 -16.37
C LEU A 45 5.88 -2.86 -16.64
N LEU A 46 7.14 -2.50 -16.44
CA LEU A 46 7.64 -1.13 -16.55
C LEU A 46 8.56 -0.93 -17.77
N SER A 47 9.06 -2.00 -18.38
CA SER A 47 9.68 -1.94 -19.69
C SER A 47 8.60 -1.95 -20.77
N PRO A 48 8.50 -0.93 -21.64
CA PRO A 48 7.78 -1.12 -22.89
C PRO A 48 8.47 -2.28 -23.63
N VAL A 49 7.67 -3.22 -24.14
CA VAL A 49 8.11 -4.20 -25.14
C VAL A 49 8.69 -3.48 -26.34
#